data_AF-A0AAD7YTH5-F1
#
_entry.id   AF-A0AAD7YTH5-F1
#
_cell.length_a   1.000
_cell.length_b   1.000
_cell.length_c   1.000
_cell.angle_alpha   90.00
_cell.angle_beta   90.00
_cell.angle_gamma   90.00
#
_symmetry.space_group_name_H-M   'P 1'
#
loop_
_entity.id
_entity.type
_entity.pdbx_description
1 polymer ?
#
loop_
_entity_poly.entity_id
_entity_poly.type
_entity_poly.pdbx_seq_one_letter_code
_entity_poly.pdbx_strand_id
1 'polypeptide(L)'
;MSSTRSLVLQTFKKLHRTRMKVFAGDQRALIAGRIKINEEFSKNKHVTNEDAIRAMIKLGEDVETELRTQVIQAREVKPGVFEARITDDTVKFENIPYDDNAVLEDGTTAKRPCCQAQDTAQNK
;
A
#
# COMPACT_ATOMS: atom_id res chain seq x y z
N MET A 1 -5.96 9.91 31.42
CA MET A 1 -6.24 10.59 30.14
C MET A 1 -4.92 10.95 29.48
N SER A 2 -4.65 10.51 28.25
CA SER A 2 -3.40 10.87 27.57
C SER A 2 -3.48 12.32 27.08
N SER A 3 -2.52 13.16 27.48
CA SER A 3 -2.38 14.51 26.93
C SER A 3 -2.23 14.46 25.41
N THR A 4 -2.80 15.44 24.69
CA THR A 4 -2.67 15.60 23.23
C THR A 4 -1.21 15.49 22.76
N ARG A 5 -0.27 16.03 23.55
CA ARG A 5 1.17 15.91 23.31
C ARG A 5 1.65 14.46 23.28
N SER A 6 1.14 13.62 24.19
CA SER A 6 1.48 12.20 24.22
C SER A 6 1.00 11.49 22.96
N LEU A 7 -0.22 11.81 22.49
CA LEU A 7 -0.79 11.21 21.29
C LEU A 7 0.01 11.58 20.04
N VAL A 8 0.38 12.86 19.88
CA VAL A 8 1.27 13.32 18.79
C VAL A 8 2.60 12.54 18.78
N LEU A 9 3.24 12.40 19.95
CA LEU A 9 4.51 11.67 20.05
C LEU A 9 4.36 10.17 19.78
N GLN A 10 3.20 9.59 20.13
CA GLN A 10 2.90 8.20 19.81
C GLN A 10 2.75 8.01 18.30
N THR A 11 1.98 8.86 17.62
CA THR A 11 1.82 8.82 16.15
C THR A 11 3.16 9.00 15.44
N PHE A 12 3.99 9.95 15.90
CA PHE A 12 5.35 10.13 15.37
C PHE A 12 6.19 8.86 15.49
N LYS A 13 6.18 8.22 16.67
CA LYS A 13 6.90 6.96 16.90
C LYS A 13 6.34 5.80 16.07
N LYS A 14 5.02 5.71 15.94
CA LYS A 14 4.35 4.69 15.10
C LYS A 14 4.82 4.80 13.65
N LEU A 15 4.76 6.00 13.05
CA LEU A 15 5.22 6.23 11.68
C LEU A 15 6.68 5.82 11.46
N HIS A 16 7.59 6.18 12.37
CA HIS A 16 9.00 5.76 12.26
C HIS A 16 9.17 4.24 12.35
N ARG A 17 8.41 3.57 13.22
CA ARG A 17 8.42 2.10 13.32
C ARG A 17 7.85 1.46 12.05
N THR A 18 6.75 1.97 11.52
CA THR A 18 6.11 1.44 10.31
C THR A 18 7.02 1.60 9.10
N ARG A 19 7.64 2.76 8.91
CA ARG A 19 8.70 2.97 7.91
C ARG A 19 9.81 1.93 8.02
N MET A 20 10.33 1.67 9.23
CA MET A 20 11.41 0.68 9.41
C MET A 20 10.99 -0.75 9.05
N LYS A 21 9.73 -1.11 9.29
CA LYS A 21 9.18 -2.43 8.94
C LYS A 21 8.94 -2.56 7.43
N VAL A 22 8.19 -1.60 6.87
CA VAL A 22 7.72 -1.59 5.48
C VAL A 22 8.89 -1.44 4.51
N PHE A 23 9.87 -0.59 4.82
CA PHE A 23 11.01 -0.32 3.93
C PHE A 23 12.30 -1.06 4.34
N ALA A 24 12.21 -2.16 5.09
CA ALA A 24 13.40 -2.81 5.62
C ALA A 24 14.36 -3.26 4.50
N GLY A 25 15.63 -2.92 4.64
CA GLY A 25 16.66 -3.20 3.63
C GLY A 25 16.74 -2.20 2.47
N ASP A 26 15.76 -1.30 2.30
CA ASP A 26 15.83 -0.20 1.32
C ASP A 26 16.32 1.07 2.01
N GLN A 27 17.64 1.26 2.03
CA GLN A 27 18.26 2.40 2.70
C GLN A 27 17.79 3.76 2.13
N ARG A 28 17.48 3.82 0.83
CA ARG A 28 17.03 5.06 0.18
C ARG A 28 15.63 5.42 0.64
N ALA A 29 14.67 4.48 0.56
CA ALA A 29 13.30 4.70 1.01
C ALA A 29 13.24 4.95 2.51
N LEU A 30 14.07 4.24 3.29
CA LEU A 30 14.30 4.54 4.68
C LEU A 30 14.71 6.02 4.81
N ILE A 31 15.88 6.45 4.33
CA ILE A 31 16.34 7.84 4.57
C ILE A 31 15.29 8.88 4.16
N ALA A 32 14.68 8.72 2.98
CA ALA A 32 13.62 9.61 2.49
C ALA A 32 12.43 9.70 3.45
N GLY A 33 11.92 8.55 3.92
CA GLY A 33 10.81 8.50 4.87
C GLY A 33 11.14 9.17 6.20
N ARG A 34 12.37 9.02 6.71
CA ARG A 34 12.79 9.67 7.96
C ARG A 34 12.80 11.19 7.82
N ILE A 35 13.36 11.69 6.72
CA ILE A 35 13.41 13.13 6.43
C ILE A 35 12.00 13.68 6.33
N LYS A 36 11.13 13.05 5.53
CA LYS A 36 9.77 13.52 5.31
C LYS A 36 8.93 13.56 6.59
N ILE A 37 8.99 12.50 7.41
CA ILE A 37 8.29 12.48 8.71
C ILE A 37 8.78 13.63 9.60
N ASN A 38 10.10 13.83 9.72
CA ASN A 38 10.64 14.88 10.57
C ASN A 38 10.29 16.29 10.06
N GLU A 39 10.33 16.49 8.74
CA GLU A 39 9.98 17.74 8.09
C GLU A 39 8.52 18.13 8.36
N GLU A 40 7.58 17.22 8.14
CA GLU A 40 6.14 17.51 8.32
C GLU A 40 5.78 17.77 9.79
N PHE A 41 6.38 17.03 10.74
CA PHE A 41 6.17 17.31 12.17
C PHE A 41 6.83 18.62 12.62
N SER A 42 7.98 18.98 12.03
CA SER A 42 8.63 20.25 12.32
C SER A 42 7.84 21.44 11.79
N LYS A 43 7.31 21.34 10.56
CA LYS A 43 6.45 22.38 9.94
C LYS A 43 5.23 22.69 10.80
N ASN A 44 4.60 21.67 11.37
CA ASN A 44 3.36 21.80 12.13
C ASN A 44 3.55 21.98 13.64
N LYS A 45 4.79 22.16 14.13
CA LYS A 45 5.12 22.27 15.56
C LYS A 45 4.42 23.43 16.28
N HIS A 46 4.12 24.51 15.55
CA HIS A 46 3.55 25.75 16.10
C HIS A 46 2.02 25.83 15.99
N VAL A 47 1.35 24.77 15.53
CA VAL A 47 -0.11 24.75 15.46
C VAL A 47 -0.67 24.66 16.88
N THR A 48 -1.53 25.62 17.23
CA THR A 48 -2.14 25.74 18.57
C THR A 48 -3.62 25.35 18.62
N ASN A 49 -4.29 25.28 17.46
CA ASN A 49 -5.68 24.88 17.37
C ASN A 49 -5.84 23.38 17.67
N GLU A 50 -6.65 23.03 18.67
CA GLU A 50 -6.83 21.64 19.11
C GLU A 50 -7.47 20.73 18.05
N ASP A 51 -8.47 21.22 17.31
CA ASP A 51 -9.14 20.45 16.27
C ASP A 51 -8.20 20.16 15.10
N ALA A 52 -7.37 21.13 14.74
CA ALA A 52 -6.33 20.95 13.73
C ALA A 52 -5.29 19.90 14.16
N ILE A 53 -4.90 19.90 15.45
CA ILE A 53 -3.99 18.89 15.99
C ILE A 53 -4.63 17.50 15.92
N ARG A 54 -5.91 17.36 16.27
CA ARG A 54 -6.63 16.08 16.18
C ARG A 54 -6.71 15.57 14.74
N ALA A 55 -7.00 16.45 13.79
CA ALA A 55 -7.03 16.10 12.37
C ALA A 55 -5.66 15.62 11.87
N MET A 56 -4.57 16.28 12.26
CA MET A 56 -3.21 15.88 11.90
C MET A 56 -2.78 14.55 12.54
N ILE A 57 -3.20 14.29 13.78
CA ILE A 57 -2.99 12.99 14.43
C ILE A 57 -3.68 11.90 13.63
N LYS A 58 -4.96 12.09 13.28
CA LYS A 58 -5.73 11.14 12.49
C LYS A 58 -5.07 10.86 11.14
N LEU A 59 -4.66 11.92 10.43
CA LEU A 59 -3.91 11.79 9.19
C LEU A 59 -2.64 10.93 9.37
N GLY A 60 -1.89 11.13 10.44
CA GLY A 60 -0.70 10.32 10.71
C GLY A 60 -1.02 8.84 11.01
N GLU A 61 -2.16 8.54 11.61
CA GLU A 61 -2.63 7.16 11.83
C GLU A 61 -3.15 6.50 10.55
N ASP A 62 -3.83 7.26 9.70
CA ASP A 62 -4.31 6.80 8.39
C ASP A 62 -3.12 6.48 7.48
N VAL A 63 -2.11 7.36 7.42
CA VAL A 63 -0.86 7.14 6.66
C VAL A 63 -0.10 5.92 7.19
N GLU A 64 -0.06 5.73 8.51
CA GLU A 64 0.56 4.55 9.12
C GLU A 64 -0.13 3.26 8.67
N THR A 65 -1.46 3.25 8.66
CA THR A 65 -2.27 2.12 8.21
C THR A 65 -2.05 1.84 6.73
N GLU A 66 -2.07 2.88 5.89
CA GLU A 66 -1.87 2.78 4.45
C GLU A 66 -0.49 2.19 4.10
N LEU A 67 0.57 2.71 4.74
CA LEU A 67 1.93 2.18 4.54
C LEU A 67 2.04 0.70 4.90
N ARG A 68 1.36 0.27 5.96
CA ARG A 68 1.44 -1.10 6.47
C ARG A 68 0.60 -2.08 5.64
N THR A 69 -0.53 -1.62 5.12
CA THR A 69 -1.54 -2.47 4.45
C THR A 69 -1.40 -2.52 2.94
N GLN A 70 -0.99 -1.41 2.30
CA GLN A 70 -1.02 -1.25 0.84
C GLN A 70 0.37 -1.25 0.19
N VAL A 71 1.43 -0.95 0.94
CA VAL A 71 2.79 -0.91 0.38
C VAL A 71 3.49 -2.26 0.57
N ILE A 72 3.95 -2.85 -0.54
CA ILE A 72 4.81 -4.03 -0.56
C ILE A 72 6.15 -3.71 -1.21
N GLN A 73 7.19 -4.45 -0.84
CA GLN A 73 8.51 -4.33 -1.47
C GLN A 73 8.75 -5.51 -2.40
N ALA A 74 9.24 -5.23 -3.61
CA ALA A 74 9.80 -6.25 -4.49
C ALA A 74 11.33 -6.21 -4.38
N ARG A 75 11.96 -7.36 -4.11
CA ARG A 75 13.42 -7.49 -4.04
C ARG A 75 13.91 -8.40 -5.15
N GLU A 76 14.89 -7.95 -5.92
CA GLU A 76 15.55 -8.81 -6.90
C GLU A 76 16.41 -9.86 -6.18
N VAL A 77 16.13 -11.14 -6.45
CA VAL A 77 16.87 -12.29 -5.88
C VAL A 77 17.80 -12.90 -6.92
N LYS A 78 17.39 -12.87 -8.20
CA LYS A 78 18.18 -13.27 -9.37
C LYS A 78 17.90 -12.31 -10.52
N PRO A 79 18.75 -12.23 -11.55
CA PRO A 79 18.50 -11.39 -12.71
C PRO A 79 17.10 -11.61 -13.29
N GLY A 80 16.24 -10.60 -13.19
CA GLY A 80 14.85 -10.65 -13.69
C GLY A 80 13.86 -11.44 -12.82
N VAL A 81 14.26 -11.91 -11.63
CA VAL A 81 13.37 -12.59 -10.67
C VAL A 81 13.27 -11.78 -9.38
N PHE A 82 12.05 -11.35 -9.09
CA PHE A 82 11.73 -10.53 -7.93
C PHE A 82 10.86 -11.29 -6.93
N GLU A 83 11.21 -11.17 -5.66
CA GLU A 83 10.43 -11.66 -4.54
C GLU A 83 9.61 -10.51 -3.94
N ALA A 84 8.29 -10.67 -3.90
CA ALA A 84 7.40 -9.73 -3.25
C ALA A 84 7.33 -10.03 -1.74
N ARG A 85 7.73 -9.06 -0.93
CA ARG A 85 7.66 -9.14 0.53
C ARG A 85 6.27 -8.72 1.00
N ILE A 86 5.40 -9.70 1.15
CA ILE A 86 4.04 -9.53 1.68
C ILE A 86 4.08 -9.81 3.19
N THR A 87 3.50 -8.91 3.99
CA THR A 87 3.42 -9.07 5.45
C THR A 87 2.01 -9.51 5.86
N ASP A 88 1.84 -9.95 7.12
CA ASP A 88 0.53 -10.34 7.65
C ASP A 88 -0.49 -9.20 7.64
N ASP A 89 0.02 -7.97 7.78
CA ASP A 89 -0.80 -6.76 7.78
C ASP A 89 -1.18 -6.29 6.37
N THR A 90 -0.55 -6.83 5.33
CA THR A 90 -0.84 -6.47 3.95
C THR A 90 -2.24 -6.96 3.60
N VAL A 91 -3.11 -6.06 3.15
CA VAL A 91 -4.48 -6.40 2.78
C VAL A 91 -4.46 -7.29 1.54
N LYS A 92 -5.11 -8.44 1.64
CA LYS A 92 -5.28 -9.40 0.55
C LYS A 92 -6.76 -9.43 0.21
N PHE A 93 -7.08 -9.20 -1.06
CA PHE A 93 -8.43 -9.38 -1.55
C PHE A 93 -8.72 -10.86 -1.78
N GLU A 94 -10.00 -11.21 -1.76
CA GLU A 94 -10.43 -12.54 -2.13
C GLU A 94 -10.12 -12.79 -3.60
N ASN A 95 -9.30 -13.80 -3.86
CA ASN A 95 -8.96 -14.17 -5.22
C ASN A 95 -10.16 -14.91 -5.83
N ILE A 96 -10.87 -14.25 -6.73
CA ILE A 96 -11.90 -14.89 -7.55
C ILE A 96 -11.16 -15.56 -8.72
N PRO A 97 -11.22 -16.90 -8.84
CA PRO A 97 -10.60 -17.59 -9.96
C PRO A 97 -11.08 -17.02 -11.29
N TYR A 98 -10.16 -16.92 -12.25
CA TYR A 98 -10.53 -16.54 -13.60
C TYR A 98 -11.52 -17.56 -14.19
N ASP A 99 -12.63 -17.05 -14.71
CA ASP A 99 -13.65 -17.83 -15.42
C ASP A 99 -13.89 -17.21 -16.80
N ASP A 100 -13.58 -17.95 -17.85
CA ASP A 100 -13.80 -17.57 -19.26
C ASP A 100 -15.27 -17.26 -19.57
N ASN A 101 -16.20 -17.80 -18.76
CA ASN A 101 -17.64 -17.66 -18.93
C ASN A 101 -18.26 -16.70 -17.89
N ALA A 102 -17.46 -15.94 -17.15
CA ALA A 102 -17.96 -14.98 -16.17
C ALA A 102 -18.92 -13.98 -16.81
N VAL A 103 -20.13 -13.87 -16.25
CA VAL A 103 -21.10 -12.85 -16.64
C VAL A 103 -20.74 -11.57 -15.88
N LEU A 104 -20.23 -10.57 -16.60
CA LEU A 104 -19.90 -9.26 -16.02
C LEU A 104 -21.19 -8.47 -15.78
N GLU A 105 -21.36 -7.94 -14.57
CA GLU A 105 -22.58 -7.20 -14.18
C GLU A 105 -22.71 -5.84 -14.89
N ASP A 106 -21.60 -5.33 -15.41
CA ASP A 106 -21.43 -4.01 -16.02
C ASP A 106 -22.04 -3.94 -17.45
N GLY A 107 -22.64 -5.03 -17.93
CA GLY A 107 -23.21 -5.15 -19.28
C GLY A 107 -22.17 -5.33 -20.40
N THR A 108 -20.88 -5.40 -20.06
CA THR A 108 -19.80 -5.75 -20.98
C THR A 108 -19.86 -7.23 -21.34
N THR A 109 -20.20 -7.52 -22.60
CA THR A 109 -20.12 -8.88 -23.12
C THR A 109 -18.66 -9.24 -23.39
N ALA A 110 -18.16 -10.29 -22.73
CA ALA A 110 -16.82 -10.81 -22.99
C ALA A 110 -16.71 -11.20 -24.48
N LYS A 111 -15.88 -10.48 -25.24
CA LYS A 111 -15.57 -10.85 -26.62
C LYS A 111 -14.67 -12.10 -26.58
N ARG A 112 -15.19 -13.17 -27.19
CA ARG A 112 -14.53 -14.45 -27.49
C ARG A 112 -13.12 -14.25 -28.11
N PRO A 113 -12.23 -15.25 -28.01
CA PRO A 113 -10.80 -15.02 -27.86
C PRO A 113 -10.12 -14.46 -29.11
N CYS A 114 -9.19 -13.53 -28.85
CA CYS A 114 -8.05 -13.29 -29.73
C CYS A 114 -7.24 -14.60 -29.79
N CYS A 115 -7.12 -15.21 -30.97
CA CYS A 115 -6.37 -16.43 -31.31
C CYS A 115 -7.13 -17.76 -31.42
N GLN A 116 -8.46 -17.82 -31.51
CA GLN A 116 -9.17 -19.02 -32.02
C GLN A 116 -9.81 -18.78 -33.39
N ALA A 117 -8.95 -18.59 -34.38
CA ALA A 117 -9.19 -18.93 -35.77
C ALA A 117 -7.80 -19.40 -36.25
N GLN A 118 -7.55 -20.62 -36.69
CA GLN A 118 -8.31 -21.48 -37.59
C GLN A 118 -7.79 -22.91 -37.37
N ASP A 119 -8.56 -23.83 -36.76
CA ASP A 119 -8.18 -25.25 -36.75
C ASP A 119 -9.43 -26.12 -36.57
N THR A 120 -10.36 -26.08 -37.53
CA THR A 120 -11.28 -27.21 -37.76
C THR A 120 -11.73 -27.26 -39.21
N ALA A 121 -11.57 -28.46 -39.78
CA ALA A 121 -12.21 -29.04 -40.96
C ALA A 121 -11.49 -28.91 -42.32
N GLN A 122 -10.43 -29.70 -42.48
CA GLN A 122 -10.38 -30.61 -43.63
C GLN A 122 -11.67 -31.47 -43.63
N ASN A 123 -12.56 -31.28 -44.61
CA ASN A 123 -13.22 -32.36 -45.34
C ASN A 123 -14.08 -31.80 -46.49
N LYS A 124 -13.52 -31.80 -47.70
CA LYS A 124 -14.26 -32.07 -48.94
C LYS A 124 -13.30 -32.61 -50.00
#